data_AF-A0AAN4Z1W2-F1
#
_entry.id   AF-A0AAN4Z1W2-F1
#
_cell.length_a   1.000
_cell.length_b   1.000
_cell.length_c   1.000
_cell.angle_alpha   90.00
_cell.angle_beta   90.00
_cell.angle_gamma   90.00
#
_symmetry.space_group_name_H-M   'P 1'
#
loop_
_entity.id
_entity.type
_entity.pdbx_description
1 polymer ?
#
loop_
_entity_poly.entity_id
_entity_poly.type
_entity_poly.pdbx_seq_one_letter_code
_entity_poly.pdbx_strand_id
1 'polypeptide(L)'
;LLVLLSTPTWATTERTDETTLLIEPNSYLPIFIAVLFGIGDNCLNTSRTVICAQILADQKAHVFVISKFHQFLMGFGIVFLSKFIPVQVYFALMTVFGL
;
A
#
# COMPACT_ATOMS: atom_id res chain seq x y z
N LEU A 1 -8.16 -3.72 4.63
CA LEU A 1 -9.13 -4.12 5.67
C LEU A 1 -8.67 -5.37 6.43
N LEU A 2 -8.32 -6.47 5.75
CA LEU A 2 -7.78 -7.68 6.40
C LEU A 2 -6.55 -7.41 7.30
N VAL A 3 -5.58 -6.60 6.82
CA VAL A 3 -4.42 -6.21 7.63
C VAL A 3 -4.80 -5.46 8.91
N LEU A 4 -5.84 -4.62 8.86
CA LEU A 4 -6.28 -3.86 10.03
C LEU A 4 -6.93 -4.75 11.10
N LEU A 5 -7.53 -5.87 10.68
CA LEU A 5 -8.22 -6.79 11.57
C LEU A 5 -7.28 -7.84 12.18
N SER A 6 -6.16 -8.13 11.50
CA SER A 6 -5.21 -9.17 11.89
C SER A 6 -3.91 -8.64 12.51
N THR A 7 -3.72 -7.32 12.60
CA THR A 7 -2.44 -6.73 13.03
C THR A 7 -2.66 -5.82 14.24
N PRO A 8 -1.90 -5.99 15.34
CA PRO A 8 -1.99 -5.13 16.50
C PRO A 8 -1.43 -3.73 16.21
N THR A 9 -1.87 -2.74 16.98
CA THR A 9 -1.71 -1.30 16.68
C THR A 9 -0.24 -0.86 16.55
N TRP A 10 0.68 -1.50 17.29
CA TRP A 10 2.11 -1.15 17.36
C TRP A 10 3.04 -2.19 16.72
N ALA A 11 2.51 -3.10 15.91
CA ALA A 11 3.32 -4.13 15.23
C ALA A 11 4.38 -3.55 14.27
N THR A 12 4.26 -2.28 13.89
CA THR A 12 5.24 -1.55 13.07
C THR A 12 6.53 -1.21 13.81
N THR A 13 6.52 -1.19 15.14
CA THR A 13 7.64 -0.68 15.95
C THR A 13 8.20 -1.73 16.92
N GLU A 14 7.35 -2.59 17.48
CA GLU A 14 7.75 -3.55 18.51
C GLU A 14 7.19 -4.95 18.21
N ARG A 15 7.86 -5.98 18.77
CA ARG A 15 7.34 -7.34 18.73
C ARG A 15 6.17 -7.43 19.71
N THR A 16 4.95 -7.43 19.18
CA THR A 16 3.73 -7.38 19.98
C THR A 16 3.10 -8.78 20.11
N ASP A 17 2.84 -9.22 21.35
CA ASP A 17 2.04 -10.42 21.68
C ASP A 17 0.59 -10.05 22.08
N GLU A 18 0.17 -8.81 21.79
CA GLU A 18 -1.19 -8.34 22.08
C GLU A 18 -2.23 -9.04 21.20
N THR A 19 -3.39 -9.30 21.80
CA THR A 19 -4.53 -9.91 21.12
C THR A 19 -4.96 -9.06 19.92
N THR A 20 -4.98 -9.68 18.74
CA THR A 20 -5.49 -9.06 17.52
C THR A 20 -6.98 -8.71 17.65
N LEU A 21 -7.43 -7.68 16.91
CA LEU A 21 -8.80 -7.18 16.99
C LEU A 21 -9.87 -8.24 16.68
N LEU A 22 -9.64 -9.13 15.69
CA LEU A 22 -10.68 -10.08 15.25
C LEU A 22 -10.15 -11.39 14.63
N ILE A 23 -8.99 -11.37 13.99
CA ILE A 23 -8.44 -12.55 13.28
C ILE A 23 -7.09 -12.88 13.89
N GLU A 24 -6.97 -14.10 14.42
CA GLU A 24 -5.71 -14.61 14.94
C GLU A 24 -4.65 -14.69 13.83
N PRO A 25 -3.43 -14.19 14.06
CA PRO A 25 -2.41 -14.13 13.03
C PRO A 25 -1.94 -15.54 12.65
N ASN A 26 -2.08 -15.89 11.37
CA ASN A 26 -1.65 -17.17 10.80
C ASN A 26 -0.66 -16.91 9.65
N SER A 27 0.34 -17.78 9.45
CA SER A 27 1.34 -17.69 8.38
C SER A 27 0.75 -17.63 6.96
N TYR A 28 -0.43 -18.20 6.72
CA TYR A 28 -1.08 -18.14 5.40
C TYR A 28 -1.79 -16.81 5.11
N LEU A 29 -2.17 -16.08 6.16
CA LEU A 29 -2.91 -14.83 6.05
C LEU A 29 -2.12 -13.71 5.33
N PRO A 30 -0.83 -13.43 5.65
CA PRO A 30 -0.06 -12.43 4.93
C PRO A 30 0.16 -12.80 3.46
N ILE A 31 0.26 -14.09 3.13
CA ILE A 31 0.38 -14.55 1.73
C ILE A 31 -0.90 -14.23 0.96
N PHE A 32 -2.06 -14.53 1.54
CA PHE A 32 -3.35 -14.21 0.93
C PHE A 32 -3.55 -12.70 0.75
N ILE A 33 -3.16 -11.91 1.77
CA ILE A 33 -3.19 -10.46 1.69
C ILE A 33 -2.27 -9.95 0.58
N ALA A 34 -1.05 -10.47 0.45
CA ALA A 34 -0.11 -10.09 -0.60
C ALA A 34 -0.67 -10.35 -2.00
N VAL A 35 -1.37 -11.48 -2.20
CA VAL A 35 -2.04 -11.78 -3.47
C VAL A 35 -3.13 -10.75 -3.78
N LEU A 36 -4.00 -10.43 -2.82
CA LEU A 36 -5.05 -9.44 -3.01
C LEU A 36 -4.50 -8.04 -3.31
N PHE A 37 -3.43 -7.65 -2.61
CA PHE A 37 -2.72 -6.39 -2.87
C PHE A 37 -2.08 -6.37 -4.25
N GLY A 38 -1.46 -7.47 -4.69
CA GLY A 38 -0.87 -7.58 -6.02
C GLY A 38 -1.91 -7.46 -7.14
N ILE A 39 -3.10 -8.05 -6.96
CA ILE A 39 -4.22 -7.88 -7.91
C ILE A 39 -4.66 -6.41 -7.95
N GLY A 40 -4.84 -5.77 -6.79
CA GLY A 40 -5.24 -4.36 -6.69
C GLY A 40 -4.23 -3.41 -7.34
N ASP A 41 -2.94 -3.57 -7.05
CA ASP A 41 -1.88 -2.76 -7.63
C ASP A 41 -1.80 -2.92 -9.16
N ASN A 42 -1.97 -4.15 -9.66
CA ASN A 42 -1.99 -4.39 -11.11
C ASN A 42 -3.17 -3.68 -11.81
N CYS A 43 -4.36 -3.70 -11.21
CA CYS A 43 -5.54 -3.00 -11.72
C CYS A 43 -5.31 -1.48 -11.82
N LEU A 44 -4.71 -0.89 -10.79
CA LEU A 44 -4.42 0.55 -10.77
C LEU A 44 -3.30 0.94 -11.73
N ASN A 45 -2.27 0.11 -11.86
CA ASN A 45 -1.19 0.32 -12.82
C ASN A 45 -1.68 0.24 -14.26
N THR A 46 -2.60 -0.69 -14.53
CA THR A 46 -3.26 -0.78 -15.84
C THR A 46 -4.12 0.45 -16.10
N SER A 47 -4.94 0.86 -15.13
CA SER A 47 -5.78 2.07 -15.23
C SER A 47 -4.96 3.33 -15.47
N ARG A 48 -3.85 3.50 -14.73
CA ARG A 48 -2.91 4.63 -14.89
C ARG A 48 -2.28 4.65 -16.26
N THR A 49 -1.89 3.49 -16.79
CA THR A 49 -1.32 3.38 -18.15
C THR A 49 -2.33 3.86 -19.20
N VAL A 50 -3.60 3.46 -19.08
CA VAL A 50 -4.68 3.90 -19.97
C VAL A 50 -4.93 5.41 -19.83
N ILE A 51 -5.04 5.93 -18.60
CA ILE A 51 -5.25 7.36 -18.33
C ILE A 51 -4.10 8.19 -18.91
N CYS A 52 -2.84 7.81 -18.68
CA CYS A 52 -1.67 8.50 -19.23
C CYS A 52 -1.66 8.47 -20.76
N ALA A 53 -2.12 7.38 -21.38
CA ALA A 53 -2.24 7.28 -22.83
C ALA A 53 -3.36 8.16 -23.41
N GLN A 54 -4.42 8.45 -22.64
CA GLN A 54 -5.53 9.32 -23.06
C GLN A 54 -5.24 10.81 -22.85
N ILE A 55 -4.53 11.19 -21.77
CA ILE A 55 -4.28 12.60 -21.43
C ILE A 55 -3.26 13.24 -22.39
N LEU A 56 -2.17 12.54 -22.73
CA LEU A 56 -1.11 13.08 -23.58
C LEU A 56 -0.68 12.02 -24.60
N ALA A 57 -1.20 12.10 -25.82
CA ALA A 57 -0.92 11.14 -26.88
C ALA A 57 0.57 11.11 -27.28
N ASP A 58 1.23 12.28 -27.26
CA ASP A 58 2.62 12.43 -27.71
C ASP A 58 3.65 11.99 -26.67
N GLN A 59 3.41 12.21 -25.37
CA GLN A 59 4.41 11.98 -24.31
C GLN A 59 3.91 11.01 -23.22
N LYS A 60 3.10 10.02 -23.61
CA LYS A 60 2.53 9.00 -22.71
C LYS A 60 3.54 8.36 -21.76
N ALA A 61 4.75 8.07 -22.24
CA ALA A 61 5.81 7.46 -21.44
C ALA A 61 6.34 8.41 -20.35
N HIS A 62 6.55 9.69 -20.68
CA HIS A 62 7.04 10.68 -19.72
C HIS A 62 6.01 10.93 -18.61
N VAL A 63 4.73 11.06 -18.96
CA VAL A 63 3.65 11.26 -17.97
C VAL A 63 3.50 10.04 -17.06
N PHE A 64 3.59 8.84 -17.62
CA PHE A 64 3.55 7.59 -16.83
C PHE A 64 4.71 7.51 -15.83
N VAL A 65 5.93 7.82 -16.27
CA VAL A 65 7.12 7.80 -15.40
C VAL A 65 7.01 8.83 -14.28
N ILE A 66 6.55 10.06 -14.56
CA ILE A 66 6.34 11.08 -13.52
C ILE A 66 5.31 10.61 -12.49
N SER A 67 4.22 10.01 -12.95
CA SER A 67 3.16 9.49 -12.10
C SER A 67 3.67 8.36 -11.19
N LYS A 68 4.53 7.47 -11.71
CA LYS A 68 5.19 6.42 -10.94
C LYS A 68 6.23 6.97 -9.97
N PHE A 69 7.00 7.96 -10.38
CA PHE A 69 7.96 8.63 -9.51
C PHE A 69 7.28 9.24 -8.28
N HIS A 70 6.14 9.91 -8.47
CA HIS A 70 5.34 10.43 -7.36
C HIS A 70 4.86 9.32 -6.40
N GLN A 71 4.37 8.19 -6.93
CA GLN A 71 3.94 7.05 -6.13
C GLN A 71 5.09 6.50 -5.25
N PHE A 72 6.29 6.35 -5.82
CA PHE A 72 7.46 5.90 -5.06
C PHE A 72 7.96 6.91 -4.03
N LEU A 73 7.93 8.20 -4.36
CA LEU A 73 8.33 9.26 -3.44
C LEU A 73 7.43 9.30 -2.19
N MET A 74 6.11 9.20 -2.40
CA MET A 74 5.14 9.12 -1.31
C MET A 74 5.30 7.84 -0.49
N GLY A 75 5.48 6.69 -1.16
CA GLY A 75 5.73 5.41 -0.49
C GLY A 75 6.99 5.44 0.39
N PHE A 76 8.07 6.03 -0.12
CA PHE A 76 9.30 6.23 0.64
C PHE A 76 9.09 7.08 1.89
N GLY A 77 8.37 8.20 1.76
CA GLY A 77 8.02 9.05 2.90
C GLY A 77 7.23 8.29 3.97
N ILE A 78 6.22 7.53 3.58
CA ILE A 78 5.38 6.75 4.51
C ILE A 78 6.19 5.68 5.24
N VAL A 79 7.09 4.98 4.54
CA VAL A 79 7.97 3.98 5.17
C VAL A 79 8.94 4.63 6.16
N PHE A 80 9.46 5.82 5.86
CA PHE A 80 10.33 6.55 6.79
C PHE A 80 9.59 6.97 8.07
N LEU A 81 8.31 7.37 7.94
CA LEU A 81 7.46 7.68 9.09
C LEU A 81 6.90 6.44 9.81
N SER A 82 7.08 5.23 9.27
CA SER A 82 6.46 4.00 9.80
C SER A 82 6.74 3.73 11.28
N LYS A 83 7.89 4.19 11.81
CA LYS A 83 8.27 3.98 13.20
C LYS A 83 7.51 4.89 14.19
N PHE A 84 6.96 6.00 13.70
CA PHE A 84 6.28 7.01 14.52
C PHE A 84 4.75 6.93 14.43
N ILE A 85 4.22 6.02 13.60
CA ILE A 85 2.81 5.96 13.24
C ILE A 85 2.24 4.57 13.57
N PRO A 86 1.02 4.48 14.15
CA PRO A 86 0.37 3.19 14.38
C PRO A 86 -0.02 2.52 13.05
N VAL A 87 -0.09 1.18 13.06
CA VAL A 87 -0.38 0.36 11.87
C VAL A 87 -1.62 0.85 11.11
N GLN A 88 -2.67 1.27 11.84
CA GLN A 88 -3.93 1.72 11.23
C GLN A 88 -3.75 2.95 10.36
N VAL A 89 -3.00 3.94 10.85
CA VAL A 89 -2.74 5.19 10.14
C VAL A 89 -1.73 4.95 9.02
N TYR A 90 -0.71 4.12 9.25
CA TYR A 90 0.24 3.70 8.21
C TYR A 90 -0.49 3.06 7.02
N PHE A 91 -1.40 2.12 7.28
CA PHE A 91 -2.13 1.41 6.25
C PHE A 91 -3.15 2.29 5.52
N ALA A 92 -3.79 3.22 6.23
CA ALA A 92 -4.67 4.22 5.64
C ALA A 92 -3.91 5.15 4.69
N LEU A 93 -2.76 5.68 5.11
CA LEU A 93 -1.90 6.52 4.27
C LEU A 93 -1.41 5.76 3.03
N MET A 94 -1.00 4.50 3.19
CA MET A 94 -0.56 3.67 2.07
C MET A 94 -1.68 3.37 1.08
N THR A 95 -2.93 3.27 1.53
CA THR A 95 -4.08 3.08 0.64
C THR A 95 -4.45 4.35 -0.13
N VAL A 96 -4.32 5.52 0.49
CA VAL A 96 -4.66 6.82 -0.13
C VAL A 96 -3.59 7.31 -1.09
N PHE A 97 -2.31 7.12 -0.74
CA PHE A 97 -1.18 7.68 -1.49
C PHE A 97 -0.35 6.65 -2.25
N GLY A 98 -0.41 5.38 -1.84
CA GLY A 98 0.42 4.30 -2.37
C GLY A 98 -0.26 3.44 -3.45
N LEU A 99 -1.58 3.47 -3.56
CA LEU A 99 -2.35 2.83 -4.66
C LEU A 99 -2.55 3.82 -5.82
#